data_AF-X1HH26-F1
#
_entry.id   AF-X1HH26-F1
#
_cell.length_a   1.000
_cell.length_b   1.000
_cell.length_c   1.000
_cell.angle_alpha   90.00
_cell.angle_beta   90.00
_cell.angle_gamma   90.00
#
_symmetry.space_group_name_H-M   'P 1'
#
loop_
_entity.id
_entity.type
_entity.pdbx_description
1 polymer ?
#
loop_
_entity_poly.entity_id
_entity_poly.type
_entity_poly.pdbx_seq_one_letter_code
_entity_poly.pdbx_strand_id
1 'polypeptide(L)'
;FIPFIIYPNLREPKRFWGISDLSQIIESQQELNRAMSQLSRILELSGNPIAVLENVEESEDITVKPGAVWNIPEDAKAYLLDLLQGGGVRLHIDYINLLYRTLHDISESPRAAFGGTERDLSGVALEIELNPLLQKVRRKRIIRTAVYNRRNRLILKLLERYQGTEFGDNNRLRVIWSPILPQDLTRLVANEQTLVQTGIHSRRRAMDEIGVKDSEDEFERWLEEREAILTMNKQLNARSTRGGERGRVSATETE
;
A
#
# COMPACT_ATOMS: atom_id res chain seq x y z
N PHE A 1 -4.82 36.30 -0.49
CA PHE A 1 -4.66 35.11 -1.35
C PHE A 1 -5.96 34.32 -1.35
N ILE A 2 -6.18 33.48 -2.36
CA ILE A 2 -7.32 32.56 -2.42
C ILE A 2 -6.92 31.25 -1.70
N PRO A 3 -7.68 30.74 -0.71
CA PRO A 3 -7.26 29.61 0.13
C PRO A 3 -7.50 28.23 -0.52
N PHE A 4 -7.35 28.14 -1.85
CA PHE A 4 -7.45 26.90 -2.60
C PHE A 4 -6.10 26.54 -3.20
N ILE A 5 -5.72 25.27 -3.11
CA ILE A 5 -4.49 24.76 -3.71
C ILE A 5 -4.86 23.65 -4.66
N ILE A 6 -4.75 23.96 -5.95
CA ILE A 6 -4.89 22.98 -7.02
C ILE A 6 -3.53 22.32 -7.23
N TYR A 7 -3.53 21.00 -7.34
CA TYR A 7 -2.30 20.24 -7.57
C TYR A 7 -2.55 19.06 -8.53
N PRO A 8 -1.56 18.72 -9.36
CA PRO A 8 -1.71 17.62 -10.31
C PRO A 8 -1.57 16.26 -9.61
N ASN A 9 -2.29 15.26 -10.09
CA ASN A 9 -2.13 13.88 -9.63
C ASN A 9 -0.78 13.28 -10.06
N LEU A 10 -0.41 13.47 -11.33
CA LEU A 10 0.93 13.28 -11.90
C LEU A 10 1.31 14.55 -12.66
N ARG A 11 2.55 14.99 -12.54
CA ARG A 11 3.02 16.21 -13.21
C ARG A 11 3.26 15.93 -14.68
N GLU A 12 2.69 16.78 -15.54
CA GLU A 12 3.02 16.83 -16.96
C GLU A 12 3.74 18.15 -17.25
N PRO A 13 4.94 18.13 -17.86
CA PRO A 13 5.67 19.36 -18.15
C PRO A 13 4.85 20.34 -18.97
N LYS A 14 4.92 21.63 -18.59
CA LYS A 14 4.24 22.74 -19.29
C LYS A 14 2.70 22.65 -19.32
N ARG A 15 2.08 21.75 -18.54
CA ARG A 15 0.62 21.72 -18.37
C ARG A 15 0.22 22.06 -16.94
N PHE A 16 -0.90 22.76 -16.81
CA PHE A 16 -1.48 23.08 -15.51
C PHE A 16 -2.14 21.85 -14.87
N TRP A 17 -2.93 21.13 -15.67
CA TRP A 17 -3.58 19.89 -15.25
C TRP A 17 -2.59 18.72 -15.25
N GLY A 18 -2.80 17.80 -14.30
CA GLY A 18 -2.03 16.57 -14.22
C GLY A 18 -2.66 15.41 -14.99
N ILE A 19 -1.94 14.30 -15.02
CA ILE A 19 -2.39 13.06 -15.64
C ILE A 19 -3.06 12.16 -14.59
N SER A 20 -4.17 11.52 -14.97
CA SER A 20 -4.86 10.51 -14.17
C SER A 20 -4.07 9.19 -14.18
N ASP A 21 -3.96 8.51 -13.04
CA ASP A 21 -3.36 7.16 -12.99
C ASP A 21 -4.18 6.15 -13.82
N LEU A 22 -5.46 6.44 -14.10
CA LEU A 22 -6.33 5.58 -14.89
C LEU A 22 -6.02 5.61 -16.38
N SER A 23 -5.42 6.71 -16.87
CA SER A 23 -5.19 6.91 -18.31
C SER A 23 -4.44 5.75 -18.97
N GLN A 24 -3.51 5.12 -18.25
CA GLN A 24 -2.70 4.02 -18.75
C GLN A 24 -3.42 2.65 -18.73
N ILE A 25 -4.48 2.50 -17.93
CA ILE A 25 -5.16 1.20 -17.74
C ILE A 25 -6.54 1.13 -18.36
N ILE A 26 -7.08 2.24 -18.88
CA ILE A 26 -8.43 2.30 -19.45
C ILE A 26 -8.59 1.28 -20.58
N GLU A 27 -7.64 1.21 -21.52
CA GLU A 27 -7.74 0.30 -22.66
C GLU A 27 -7.72 -1.17 -22.22
N SER A 28 -6.79 -1.54 -21.34
CA SER A 28 -6.69 -2.90 -20.80
C SER A 28 -7.95 -3.29 -20.00
N GLN A 29 -8.53 -2.35 -19.26
CA GLN A 29 -9.77 -2.59 -18.51
C GLN A 29 -10.98 -2.73 -19.45
N GLN A 30 -11.04 -1.95 -20.52
CA GLN A 30 -12.09 -2.07 -21.53
C GLN A 30 -12.03 -3.42 -22.25
N GLU A 31 -10.83 -3.89 -22.62
CA GLU A 31 -10.69 -5.23 -23.18
C GLU A 31 -11.02 -6.32 -22.16
N LEU A 32 -10.62 -6.17 -20.90
CA LEU A 32 -11.01 -7.14 -19.87
C LEU A 32 -12.53 -7.27 -19.77
N ASN A 33 -13.25 -6.15 -19.78
CA ASN A 33 -14.71 -6.14 -19.77
C ASN A 33 -15.28 -6.85 -21.01
N ARG A 34 -14.74 -6.54 -22.19
CA ARG A 34 -15.17 -7.17 -23.46
C ARG A 34 -14.94 -8.68 -23.45
N ALA A 35 -13.75 -9.13 -23.07
CA ALA A 35 -13.38 -10.53 -23.00
C ALA A 35 -14.27 -11.31 -22.02
N MET A 36 -14.59 -10.72 -20.86
CA MET A 36 -15.53 -11.30 -19.89
C MET A 36 -16.95 -11.43 -20.46
N SER A 37 -17.46 -10.38 -21.12
CA SER A 37 -18.77 -10.45 -21.77
C SER A 37 -18.82 -11.51 -22.87
N GLN A 38 -17.74 -11.66 -23.64
CA GLN A 38 -17.64 -12.69 -24.67
C GLN A 38 -17.62 -14.10 -24.06
N LEU A 39 -16.85 -14.32 -22.99
CA LEU A 39 -16.83 -15.60 -22.28
C LEU A 39 -18.23 -15.94 -21.75
N SER A 40 -18.92 -14.98 -21.13
CA SER A 40 -20.29 -15.16 -20.65
C SER A 40 -21.23 -15.62 -21.78
N ARG A 41 -21.12 -15.01 -22.96
CA ARG A 41 -21.94 -15.37 -24.12
C ARG A 41 -21.63 -16.78 -24.65
N ILE A 42 -20.36 -17.18 -24.65
CA ILE A 42 -19.94 -18.53 -25.07
C ILE A 42 -20.52 -19.57 -24.10
N LEU A 43 -20.46 -19.30 -22.80
CA LEU A 43 -21.02 -20.20 -21.78
C LEU A 43 -22.54 -20.32 -21.89
N GLU A 44 -23.25 -19.22 -22.17
CA GLU A 44 -24.70 -19.22 -22.40
C GLU A 44 -25.09 -20.06 -23.63
N LEU A 45 -24.37 -19.91 -24.74
CA LEU A 45 -24.60 -20.68 -25.96
C LEU A 45 -24.26 -22.17 -25.75
N SER A 46 -23.21 -22.49 -25.01
CA SER A 46 -22.90 -23.88 -24.69
C SER A 46 -23.92 -24.54 -23.75
N GLY A 47 -24.52 -23.76 -22.85
CA GLY A 47 -25.64 -24.25 -22.03
C GLY A 47 -26.86 -24.67 -22.85
N ASN A 48 -26.96 -24.21 -24.11
CA ASN A 48 -28.04 -24.55 -25.05
C ASN A 48 -27.44 -24.94 -26.42
N PRO A 49 -26.79 -26.11 -26.53
CA PRO A 49 -26.05 -26.48 -27.73
C PRO A 49 -26.98 -26.64 -28.94
N ILE A 50 -26.50 -26.24 -30.11
CA ILE A 50 -27.27 -26.33 -31.35
C ILE A 50 -27.21 -27.78 -31.86
N ALA A 51 -28.36 -28.38 -32.09
CA ALA A 51 -28.45 -29.68 -32.75
C ALA A 51 -28.29 -29.49 -34.26
N VAL A 52 -27.29 -30.16 -34.84
CA VAL A 52 -27.07 -30.20 -36.29
C VAL A 52 -27.47 -31.57 -36.80
N LEU A 53 -28.30 -31.58 -37.83
CA LEU A 53 -28.80 -32.77 -38.50
C LEU A 53 -28.33 -32.75 -39.95
N GLU A 54 -27.62 -33.79 -40.37
CA GLU A 54 -27.19 -33.97 -41.75
C GLU A 54 -28.06 -35.03 -42.43
N ASN A 55 -28.42 -34.80 -43.71
CA ASN A 55 -29.24 -35.69 -44.55
C ASN A 55 -30.67 -35.96 -44.05
N VAL A 56 -31.37 -34.95 -43.51
CA VAL A 56 -32.79 -35.06 -43.13
C VAL A 56 -33.65 -34.24 -44.10
N GLU A 57 -34.68 -34.86 -44.70
CA GLU A 57 -35.54 -34.23 -45.72
C GLU A 57 -36.63 -33.31 -45.14
N GLU A 58 -37.12 -33.58 -43.91
CA GLU A 58 -38.11 -32.76 -43.19
C GLU A 58 -37.66 -32.51 -41.75
N SER A 59 -37.59 -31.24 -41.33
CA SER A 59 -37.06 -30.83 -40.02
C SER A 59 -38.11 -30.23 -39.09
N GLU A 60 -39.39 -30.58 -39.25
CA GLU A 60 -40.46 -30.09 -38.38
C GLU A 60 -40.52 -30.94 -37.09
N ASP A 61 -40.51 -30.29 -35.92
CA ASP A 61 -40.68 -30.86 -34.56
C ASP A 61 -39.49 -31.54 -33.83
N ILE A 62 -38.24 -31.33 -34.23
CA ILE A 62 -37.09 -31.78 -33.42
C ILE A 62 -36.83 -30.80 -32.27
N THR A 63 -37.53 -31.00 -31.16
CA THR A 63 -37.33 -30.19 -29.95
C THR A 63 -36.22 -30.79 -29.10
N VAL A 64 -35.13 -30.04 -28.92
CA VAL A 64 -34.02 -30.42 -28.02
C VAL A 64 -34.50 -30.29 -26.57
N LYS A 65 -34.80 -31.41 -25.91
CA LYS A 65 -35.14 -31.49 -24.48
C LYS A 65 -34.30 -32.56 -23.78
N PRO A 66 -33.97 -32.38 -22.49
CA PRO A 66 -33.31 -33.43 -21.70
C PRO A 66 -34.12 -34.74 -21.75
N GLY A 67 -33.49 -35.84 -22.19
CA GLY A 67 -34.12 -37.16 -22.31
C GLY A 67 -34.95 -37.38 -23.58
N ALA A 68 -34.97 -36.43 -24.52
CA ALA A 68 -35.56 -36.66 -25.84
C ALA A 68 -34.73 -37.67 -26.64
N VAL A 69 -35.38 -38.68 -27.21
CA VAL A 69 -34.78 -39.65 -28.12
C VAL A 69 -35.19 -39.29 -29.53
N TRP A 70 -34.23 -39.18 -30.44
CA TRP A 70 -34.48 -38.89 -31.86
C TRP A 70 -34.35 -40.17 -32.68
N ASN A 71 -35.34 -40.43 -33.53
CA ASN A 71 -35.26 -41.47 -34.54
C ASN A 71 -34.80 -40.81 -35.84
N ILE A 72 -33.61 -41.18 -36.30
CA ILE A 72 -32.93 -40.58 -37.46
C ILE A 72 -32.73 -41.69 -38.50
N PRO A 73 -32.88 -41.42 -39.82
CA PRO A 73 -32.59 -42.38 -40.89
C PRO A 73 -31.17 -42.96 -40.83
N GLU A 74 -30.95 -44.16 -41.40
CA GLU A 74 -29.66 -44.85 -41.35
C GLU A 74 -28.50 -44.07 -42.02
N ASP A 75 -28.83 -43.20 -42.98
CA ASP A 75 -27.90 -42.34 -43.73
C ASP A 75 -27.77 -40.91 -43.17
N ALA A 76 -28.49 -40.60 -42.09
CA ALA A 76 -28.49 -39.29 -41.44
C ALA A 76 -27.67 -39.28 -40.14
N LYS A 77 -27.09 -38.12 -39.83
CA LYS A 77 -26.25 -37.92 -38.64
C LYS A 77 -26.79 -36.78 -37.81
N ALA A 78 -26.81 -36.96 -36.49
CA ALA A 78 -27.08 -35.90 -35.53
C ALA A 78 -25.89 -35.73 -34.61
N TYR A 79 -25.43 -34.48 -34.46
CA TYR A 79 -24.45 -34.11 -33.46
C TYR A 79 -24.76 -32.74 -32.89
N LEU A 80 -24.29 -32.50 -31.67
CA LEU A 80 -24.39 -31.19 -31.05
C LEU A 80 -23.18 -30.36 -31.46
N LEU A 81 -23.42 -29.15 -31.96
CA LEU A 81 -22.37 -28.16 -32.14
C LEU A 81 -22.04 -27.59 -30.76
N ASP A 82 -21.05 -28.18 -30.11
CA ASP A 82 -20.54 -27.67 -28.85
C ASP A 82 -19.36 -26.73 -29.09
N LEU A 83 -19.60 -25.44 -28.83
CA LEU A 83 -18.57 -24.40 -28.91
C LEU A 83 -17.45 -24.58 -27.86
N LEU A 84 -17.65 -25.46 -26.85
CA LEU A 84 -16.65 -25.79 -25.85
C LEU A 84 -15.77 -26.99 -26.21
N GLN A 85 -16.16 -27.80 -27.21
CA GLN A 85 -15.36 -28.93 -27.64
C GLN A 85 -13.98 -28.45 -28.09
N GLY A 86 -12.93 -29.14 -27.61
CA GLY A 86 -11.54 -28.79 -27.92
C GLY A 86 -10.88 -27.76 -26.99
N GLY A 87 -11.57 -27.29 -25.94
CA GLY A 87 -10.95 -26.45 -24.89
C GLY A 87 -10.91 -24.95 -25.19
N GLY A 88 -11.77 -24.45 -26.09
CA GLY A 88 -11.85 -23.03 -26.46
C GLY A 88 -12.03 -22.08 -25.27
N VAL A 89 -12.76 -22.49 -24.22
CA VAL A 89 -12.90 -21.71 -22.98
C VAL A 89 -11.58 -21.50 -22.25
N ARG A 90 -10.65 -22.45 -22.30
CA ARG A 90 -9.34 -22.27 -21.64
C ARG A 90 -8.54 -21.15 -22.29
N LEU A 91 -8.60 -20.99 -23.62
CA LEU A 91 -7.96 -19.87 -24.31
C LEU A 91 -8.53 -18.52 -23.86
N HIS A 92 -9.85 -18.42 -23.66
CA HIS A 92 -10.48 -17.20 -23.13
C HIS A 92 -10.04 -16.91 -21.70
N ILE A 93 -10.00 -17.93 -20.83
CA ILE A 93 -9.52 -17.81 -19.45
C ILE A 93 -8.06 -17.37 -19.42
N ASP A 94 -7.19 -17.97 -20.24
CA ASP A 94 -5.78 -17.62 -20.33
C ASP A 94 -5.57 -16.19 -20.83
N TYR A 95 -6.36 -15.76 -21.81
CA TYR A 95 -6.34 -14.38 -22.30
C TYR A 95 -6.80 -13.38 -21.24
N ILE A 96 -7.89 -13.68 -20.52
CA ILE A 96 -8.36 -12.87 -19.38
C ILE A 96 -7.28 -12.78 -18.29
N ASN A 97 -6.62 -13.89 -17.99
CA ASN A 97 -5.52 -13.94 -17.02
C ASN A 97 -4.33 -13.07 -17.47
N LEU A 98 -4.01 -13.06 -18.76
CA LEU A 98 -2.99 -12.19 -19.33
C LEU A 98 -3.36 -10.72 -19.16
N LEU A 99 -4.59 -10.32 -19.55
CA LEU A 99 -5.09 -8.96 -19.35
C LEU A 99 -5.04 -8.54 -17.88
N TYR A 100 -5.42 -9.44 -16.97
CA TYR A 100 -5.36 -9.19 -15.53
C TYR A 100 -3.92 -8.99 -15.04
N ARG A 101 -2.93 -9.75 -15.54
CA ARG A 101 -1.50 -9.52 -15.23
C ARG A 101 -1.05 -8.16 -15.75
N THR A 102 -1.33 -7.84 -17.01
CA THR A 102 -0.98 -6.56 -17.63
C THR A 102 -1.57 -5.37 -16.86
N LEU A 103 -2.80 -5.48 -16.37
CA LEU A 103 -3.42 -4.46 -15.52
C LEU A 103 -2.64 -4.21 -14.22
N HIS A 104 -2.20 -5.27 -13.53
CA HIS A 104 -1.40 -5.13 -12.31
C HIS A 104 -0.03 -4.48 -12.58
N ASP A 105 0.61 -4.84 -13.69
CA ASP A 105 1.92 -4.31 -14.07
C ASP A 105 1.83 -2.82 -14.43
N ILE A 106 0.89 -2.44 -15.30
CA ILE A 106 0.71 -1.04 -15.75
C ILE A 106 0.19 -0.16 -14.62
N SER A 107 -0.70 -0.68 -13.78
CA SER A 107 -1.21 0.08 -12.62
C SER A 107 -0.18 0.24 -11.50
N GLU A 108 0.99 -0.41 -11.61
CA GLU A 108 1.99 -0.53 -10.54
C GLU A 108 1.36 -1.02 -9.23
N SER A 109 0.38 -1.91 -9.33
CA SER A 109 -0.37 -2.45 -8.19
C SER A 109 -0.27 -3.98 -8.22
N PRO A 110 0.80 -4.57 -7.68
CA PRO A 110 1.04 -6.01 -7.71
C PRO A 110 -0.08 -6.81 -7.03
N ARG A 111 -0.22 -8.09 -7.40
CA ARG A 111 -1.26 -8.97 -6.85
C ARG A 111 -1.12 -9.20 -5.33
N ALA A 112 0.12 -9.27 -4.81
CA ALA A 112 0.32 -9.36 -3.36
C ALA A 112 -0.29 -8.20 -2.57
N ALA A 113 -0.49 -7.02 -3.19
CA ALA A 113 -1.16 -5.90 -2.53
C ALA A 113 -2.64 -6.21 -2.19
N PHE A 114 -3.24 -7.20 -2.85
CA PHE A 114 -4.62 -7.64 -2.65
C PHE A 114 -4.72 -8.98 -1.92
N GLY A 115 -3.61 -9.48 -1.34
CA GLY A 115 -3.58 -10.79 -0.67
C GLY A 115 -3.60 -11.98 -1.63
N GLY A 116 -3.39 -11.75 -2.94
CA GLY A 116 -3.38 -12.79 -3.97
C GLY A 116 -2.09 -13.61 -4.03
N THR A 117 -1.35 -13.70 -2.93
CA THR A 117 -0.07 -14.40 -2.89
C THR A 117 -0.31 -15.89 -2.60
N GLU A 118 -0.06 -16.75 -3.58
CA GLU A 118 -0.17 -18.22 -3.42
C GLU A 118 0.92 -18.83 -2.51
N ARG A 119 1.90 -18.03 -2.07
CA ARG A 119 3.06 -18.48 -1.30
C ARG A 119 3.29 -17.59 -0.08
N ASP A 120 3.71 -18.22 1.02
CA ASP A 120 4.26 -17.54 2.19
C ASP A 120 5.57 -16.85 1.80
N LEU A 121 5.48 -15.58 1.42
CA LEU A 121 6.65 -14.77 1.10
C LEU A 121 7.34 -14.32 2.39
N SER A 122 8.67 -14.36 2.39
CA SER A 122 9.45 -13.65 3.40
C SER A 122 9.18 -12.14 3.30
N GLY A 123 9.32 -11.40 4.40
CA GLY A 123 9.09 -9.94 4.40
C GLY A 123 9.90 -9.18 3.34
N VAL A 124 11.12 -9.66 3.04
CA VAL A 124 11.96 -9.09 1.97
C VAL A 124 11.41 -9.41 0.58
N ALA A 125 10.94 -10.64 0.35
CA ALA A 125 10.33 -11.01 -0.92
C ALA A 125 9.03 -10.22 -1.17
N LEU A 126 8.23 -10.00 -0.12
CA LEU A 126 7.06 -9.14 -0.17
C LEU A 126 7.43 -7.69 -0.50
N GLU A 127 8.50 -7.15 0.10
CA GLU A 127 8.98 -5.81 -0.21
C GLU A 127 9.43 -5.66 -1.67
N ILE A 128 10.11 -6.67 -2.22
CA ILE A 128 10.50 -6.71 -3.63
C ILE A 128 9.26 -6.72 -4.53
N GLU A 129 8.27 -7.57 -4.23
CA GLU A 129 7.04 -7.63 -5.02
C GLU A 129 6.27 -6.32 -4.97
N LEU A 130 6.18 -5.67 -3.80
CA LEU A 130 5.48 -4.40 -3.61
C LEU A 130 6.25 -3.17 -4.11
N ASN A 131 7.50 -3.32 -4.56
CA ASN A 131 8.34 -2.20 -4.97
C ASN A 131 7.69 -1.26 -6.01
N PRO A 132 6.97 -1.73 -7.06
CA PRO A 132 6.26 -0.83 -7.98
C PRO A 132 5.27 0.09 -7.26
N LEU A 133 4.48 -0.48 -6.34
CA LEU A 133 3.52 0.29 -5.53
C LEU A 133 4.23 1.29 -4.60
N LEU A 134 5.36 0.90 -4.01
CA LEU A 134 6.18 1.79 -3.19
C LEU A 134 6.68 2.99 -4.00
N GLN A 135 7.14 2.77 -5.23
CA GLN A 135 7.55 3.86 -6.13
C GLN A 135 6.38 4.78 -6.47
N LYS A 136 5.20 4.22 -6.76
CA LYS A 136 3.97 5.00 -6.98
C LYS A 136 3.67 5.92 -5.79
N VAL A 137 3.68 5.37 -4.57
CA VAL A 137 3.43 6.13 -3.34
C VAL A 137 4.48 7.21 -3.14
N ARG A 138 5.78 6.92 -3.35
CA ARG A 138 6.87 7.90 -3.25
C ARG A 138 6.64 9.10 -4.18
N ARG A 139 6.31 8.85 -5.46
CA ARG A 139 6.00 9.92 -6.43
C ARG A 139 4.83 10.79 -5.97
N LYS A 140 3.77 10.18 -5.43
CA LYS A 140 2.62 10.92 -4.89
C LYS A 140 2.98 11.74 -3.65
N ARG A 141 3.79 11.19 -2.74
CA ARG A 141 4.24 11.88 -1.53
C ARG A 141 5.06 13.12 -1.88
N ILE A 142 5.96 13.06 -2.87
CA ILE A 142 6.75 14.23 -3.31
C ILE A 142 5.84 15.39 -3.73
N ILE A 143 4.84 15.12 -4.57
CA ILE A 143 3.89 16.15 -5.03
C ILE A 143 3.09 16.68 -3.84
N ARG A 144 2.54 15.80 -3.01
CA ARG A 144 1.69 16.16 -1.87
C ARG A 144 2.44 16.89 -0.76
N THR A 145 3.71 16.57 -0.50
CA THR A 145 4.54 17.27 0.50
C THR A 145 4.64 18.76 0.17
N ALA A 146 4.89 19.12 -1.10
CA ALA A 146 4.95 20.52 -1.51
C ALA A 146 3.59 21.22 -1.33
N VAL A 147 2.49 20.52 -1.66
CA VAL A 147 1.12 21.02 -1.54
C VAL A 147 0.73 21.24 -0.08
N TYR A 148 1.02 20.28 0.79
CA TYR A 148 0.71 20.37 2.22
C TYR A 148 1.53 21.45 2.89
N ASN A 149 2.81 21.60 2.55
CA ASN A 149 3.61 22.74 3.02
C ASN A 149 3.01 24.07 2.55
N ARG A 150 2.58 24.17 1.29
CA ARG A 150 1.90 25.38 0.81
C ARG A 150 0.60 25.64 1.57
N ARG A 151 -0.21 24.61 1.80
CA ARG A 151 -1.47 24.67 2.56
C ARG A 151 -1.22 25.20 3.97
N ASN A 152 -0.25 24.60 4.66
CA ASN A 152 0.08 24.97 6.02
C ASN A 152 0.57 26.44 6.10
N ARG A 153 1.34 26.93 5.12
CA ARG A 153 1.68 28.37 5.04
C ARG A 153 0.44 29.25 4.87
N LEU A 154 -0.52 28.84 4.04
CA LEU A 154 -1.76 29.61 3.88
C LEU A 154 -2.56 29.63 5.17
N ILE A 155 -2.65 28.50 5.88
CA ILE A 155 -3.31 28.40 7.18
C ILE A 155 -2.66 29.36 8.18
N LEU A 156 -1.32 29.34 8.31
CA LEU A 156 -0.60 30.25 9.21
C LEU A 156 -0.89 31.72 8.88
N LYS A 157 -0.86 32.10 7.59
CA LYS A 157 -1.20 33.48 7.18
C LYS A 157 -2.64 33.87 7.48
N LEU A 158 -3.59 32.92 7.45
CA LEU A 158 -4.95 33.20 7.91
C LEU A 158 -4.98 33.40 9.42
N LEU A 159 -4.28 32.56 10.19
CA LEU A 159 -4.20 32.71 11.64
C LEU A 159 -3.59 34.06 12.03
N GLU A 160 -2.49 34.48 11.39
CA GLU A 160 -1.90 35.82 11.60
C GLU A 160 -2.91 36.93 11.38
N ARG A 161 -3.71 36.83 10.31
CA ARG A 161 -4.69 37.86 9.95
C ARG A 161 -5.89 37.93 10.90
N TYR A 162 -6.36 36.79 11.40
CA TYR A 162 -7.63 36.71 12.14
C TYR A 162 -7.47 36.53 13.65
N GLN A 163 -6.33 36.02 14.12
CA GLN A 163 -6.06 35.77 15.55
C GLN A 163 -4.95 36.67 16.11
N GLY A 164 -4.25 37.45 15.27
CA GLY A 164 -3.23 38.40 15.73
C GLY A 164 -1.96 37.75 16.29
N THR A 165 -1.78 36.45 16.08
CA THR A 165 -0.56 35.70 16.44
C THR A 165 0.44 35.77 15.29
N GLU A 166 1.63 36.31 15.53
CA GLU A 166 2.70 36.35 14.53
C GLU A 166 3.48 35.03 14.55
N PHE A 167 3.50 34.30 13.43
CA PHE A 167 4.26 33.07 13.31
C PHE A 167 5.60 33.28 12.59
N GLY A 168 5.81 34.42 11.92
CA GLY A 168 7.05 34.78 11.27
C GLY A 168 7.27 34.06 9.93
N ASP A 169 7.96 34.73 9.00
CA ASP A 169 8.15 34.21 7.63
C ASP A 169 9.14 33.04 7.54
N ASN A 170 9.91 32.77 8.61
CA ASN A 170 11.01 31.79 8.61
C ASN A 170 10.61 30.37 9.07
N ASN A 171 9.30 30.08 9.13
CA ASN A 171 8.80 28.79 9.58
C ASN A 171 9.17 27.65 8.63
N ARG A 172 9.93 26.69 9.18
CA ARG A 172 10.27 25.44 8.51
C ARG A 172 9.20 24.40 8.74
N LEU A 173 8.26 24.33 7.80
CA LEU A 173 7.22 23.31 7.80
C LEU A 173 7.77 22.00 7.25
N ARG A 174 7.51 20.91 7.99
CA ARG A 174 7.86 19.55 7.59
C ARG A 174 6.60 18.70 7.56
N VAL A 175 6.46 17.90 6.51
CA VAL A 175 5.39 16.90 6.39
C VAL A 175 5.98 15.55 6.77
N ILE A 176 5.42 14.93 7.80
CA ILE A 176 5.79 13.59 8.25
C ILE A 176 4.83 12.60 7.60
N TRP A 177 5.38 11.56 6.98
CA TRP A 177 4.61 10.47 6.39
C TRP A 177 4.92 9.19 7.12
N SER A 178 3.90 8.45 7.54
CA SER A 178 4.06 7.12 8.13
C SER A 178 4.74 6.15 7.15
N PRO A 179 5.39 5.08 7.64
CA PRO A 179 5.91 4.03 6.78
C PRO A 179 4.80 3.42 5.90
N ILE A 180 5.16 2.95 4.71
CA ILE A 180 4.21 2.42 3.73
C ILE A 180 3.89 0.95 4.00
N LEU A 181 4.91 0.18 4.38
CA LEU A 181 4.78 -1.22 4.76
C LEU A 181 4.87 -1.36 6.28
N PRO A 182 4.21 -2.36 6.87
CA PRO A 182 4.54 -2.82 8.21
C PRO A 182 6.02 -3.21 8.21
N GLN A 183 6.84 -2.44 8.92
CA GLN A 183 8.23 -2.80 9.12
C GLN A 183 8.32 -3.74 10.32
N ASP A 184 9.32 -4.62 10.31
CA ASP A 184 9.76 -5.25 11.55
C ASP A 184 10.36 -4.16 12.44
N LEU A 185 9.49 -3.56 13.25
CA LEU A 185 9.82 -2.53 14.23
C LEU A 185 10.99 -2.96 15.11
N THR A 186 11.11 -4.25 15.42
CA THR A 186 12.19 -4.81 16.23
C THR A 186 13.53 -4.59 15.56
N ARG A 187 13.64 -4.95 14.28
CA ARG A 187 14.88 -4.80 13.50
C ARG A 187 15.22 -3.33 13.27
N LEU A 188 14.21 -2.51 12.99
CA LEU A 188 14.38 -1.07 12.79
C LEU A 188 14.91 -0.38 14.05
N VAL A 189 14.30 -0.65 15.20
CA VAL A 189 14.71 -0.09 16.49
C VAL A 189 16.13 -0.52 16.84
N ALA A 190 16.48 -1.79 16.63
CA ALA A 190 17.84 -2.28 16.86
C ALA A 190 18.88 -1.54 15.99
N ASN A 191 18.59 -1.36 14.70
CA ASN A 191 19.47 -0.62 13.79
C ASN A 191 19.61 0.85 14.20
N GLU A 192 18.49 1.53 14.48
CA GLU A 192 18.50 2.94 14.88
C GLU A 192 19.21 3.14 16.23
N GLN A 193 19.10 2.19 17.17
CA GLN A 193 19.87 2.21 18.40
C GLN A 193 21.37 2.21 18.13
N THR A 194 21.86 1.37 17.23
CA THR A 194 23.28 1.35 16.83
C THR A 194 23.70 2.65 16.14
N LEU A 195 22.87 3.21 15.26
CA LEU A 195 23.16 4.46 14.54
C LEU A 195 23.21 5.67 15.49
N VAL A 196 22.38 5.69 16.52
CA VAL A 196 22.43 6.73 17.58
C VAL A 196 23.65 6.54 18.47
N GLN A 197 23.98 5.31 18.87
CA GLN A 197 25.16 5.03 19.69
C GLN A 197 26.47 5.40 19.00
N THR A 198 26.56 5.18 17.69
CA THR A 198 27.72 5.54 16.86
C THR A 198 27.76 7.02 16.48
N GLY A 199 26.73 7.79 16.82
CA GLY A 199 26.65 9.23 16.55
C GLY A 199 26.31 9.60 15.11
N ILE A 200 25.92 8.63 14.27
CA ILE A 200 25.53 8.86 12.88
C ILE A 200 24.14 9.52 12.82
N HIS A 201 23.21 9.04 13.65
CA HIS A 201 21.86 9.60 13.77
C HIS A 201 21.68 10.34 15.09
N SER A 202 20.95 11.46 15.02
CA SER A 202 20.41 12.10 16.22
C SER A 202 19.20 11.32 16.73
N ARG A 203 18.92 11.40 18.04
CA ARG A 203 17.74 10.74 18.64
C ARG A 203 16.43 11.19 18.01
N ARG A 204 16.29 12.48 17.68
CA ARG A 204 15.12 13.00 16.94
C ARG A 204 14.95 12.34 15.59
N ARG A 205 16.04 12.22 14.82
CA ARG A 205 16.01 11.56 13.52
C ARG A 205 15.63 10.09 13.67
N ALA A 206 16.19 9.39 14.65
CA ALA A 206 15.81 8.01 14.92
C ALA A 206 14.32 7.85 15.26
N MET A 207 13.74 8.75 16.07
CA MET A 207 12.31 8.75 16.39
C MET A 207 11.44 8.97 15.15
N ASP A 208 11.86 9.87 14.24
CA ASP A 208 11.16 10.07 12.96
C ASP A 208 11.18 8.81 12.09
N GLU A 209 12.33 8.15 11.98
CA GLU A 209 12.49 6.94 11.17
C GLU A 209 11.71 5.76 11.75
N ILE A 210 11.62 5.66 13.08
CA ILE A 210 10.80 4.67 13.79
C ILE A 210 9.29 4.95 13.63
N GLY A 211 8.91 6.18 13.25
CA GLY A 211 7.53 6.57 13.02
C GLY A 211 6.81 7.07 14.28
N VAL A 212 7.54 7.62 15.25
CA VAL A 212 6.95 8.33 16.40
C VAL A 212 6.12 9.52 15.89
N LYS A 213 4.92 9.69 16.44
CA LYS A 213 3.92 10.66 15.93
C LYS A 213 4.37 12.12 16.07
N ASP A 214 5.03 12.46 17.17
CA ASP A 214 5.66 13.75 17.41
C ASP A 214 7.04 13.53 18.04
N SER A 215 8.09 13.66 17.23
CA SER A 215 9.47 13.41 17.67
C SER A 215 10.06 14.57 18.47
N GLU A 216 9.48 15.76 18.38
CA GLU A 216 9.94 16.92 19.13
C GLU A 216 9.42 16.86 20.56
N ASP A 217 8.10 16.68 20.73
CA ASP A 217 7.47 16.53 22.04
C ASP A 217 8.06 15.34 22.82
N GLU A 218 8.29 14.22 22.14
CA GLU A 218 8.86 13.03 22.78
C GLU A 218 10.31 13.25 23.23
N PHE A 219 11.07 14.02 22.46
CA PHE A 219 12.44 14.37 22.83
C PHE A 219 12.47 15.36 24.00
N GLU A 220 11.53 16.29 24.09
CA GLU A 220 11.39 17.19 25.23
C GLU A 220 11.05 16.43 26.51
N ARG A 221 10.06 15.53 26.48
CA ARG A 221 9.74 14.64 27.62
C ARG A 221 10.95 13.82 28.05
N TRP A 222 11.71 13.29 27.08
CA TRP A 222 12.93 12.54 27.38
C TRP A 222 14.00 13.40 28.07
N LEU A 223 14.15 14.68 27.69
CA LEU A 223 15.07 15.60 28.37
C LEU A 223 14.64 15.88 29.81
N GLU A 224 13.34 16.09 30.05
CA GLU A 224 12.77 16.29 31.38
C GLU A 224 13.01 15.06 32.28
N GLU A 225 12.72 13.86 31.76
CA GLU A 225 13.00 12.60 32.45
C GLU A 225 14.49 12.45 32.76
N ARG A 226 15.36 12.81 31.81
CA ARG A 226 16.81 12.72 32.00
C ARG A 226 17.31 13.67 33.07
N GLU A 227 16.77 14.89 33.13
CA GLU A 227 17.10 15.86 34.17
C GLU A 227 16.65 15.37 35.56
N ALA A 228 15.43 14.82 35.66
CA ALA A 228 14.93 14.20 36.88
C ALA A 228 15.82 13.05 37.36
N ILE A 229 16.26 12.17 36.45
CA ILE A 229 17.18 11.07 36.79
C ILE A 229 18.54 11.60 37.25
N LEU A 230 19.08 12.63 36.60
CA LEU A 230 20.36 13.22 36.97
C LEU A 230 20.31 13.90 38.34
N THR A 231 19.21 14.58 38.67
CA THR A 231 19.02 15.19 39.99
C THR A 231 18.88 14.12 41.09
N MET A 232 18.12 13.05 40.85
CA MET A 232 18.04 11.90 41.76
C MET A 232 19.41 11.24 41.99
N ASN A 233 20.19 11.01 40.94
CA ASN A 233 21.53 10.43 41.05
C ASN A 233 22.50 11.32 41.83
N LYS A 234 22.45 12.65 41.62
CA LYS A 234 23.24 13.60 42.42
C LYS A 234 22.85 13.54 43.91
N GLN A 235 21.56 13.46 44.23
CA GLN A 235 21.08 13.35 45.61
C GLN A 235 21.46 12.02 46.27
N LEU A 236 21.38 10.90 45.53
CA LEU A 236 21.79 9.59 46.01
C LEU A 236 23.30 9.52 46.27
N ASN A 237 24.12 10.04 45.36
CA ASN A 237 25.57 10.11 45.54
C ASN A 237 25.96 11.02 46.72
N ALA A 238 25.25 12.13 46.93
CA ALA A 238 25.46 13.02 48.08
C ALA A 238 25.02 12.41 49.44
N ARG A 239 24.04 11.51 49.44
CA ARG A 239 23.64 10.75 50.64
C ARG A 239 24.60 9.60 50.94
N SER A 240 25.15 8.95 49.91
CA SER A 240 26.15 7.88 50.05
C SER A 240 27.45 8.39 50.70
N THR A 241 27.94 9.56 50.28
CA THR A 241 29.15 10.18 50.89
C THR A 241 28.95 10.59 52.35
N ARG A 242 27.73 10.95 52.77
CA ARG A 242 27.41 11.23 54.19
C ARG A 242 27.24 9.97 55.06
N GLY A 243 26.99 8.81 54.46
CA GLY A 243 26.85 7.54 55.19
C GLY A 243 28.18 6.82 55.46
N GLY A 244 29.20 7.06 54.65
CA GLY A 244 30.52 6.38 54.74
C GLY A 244 31.40 6.85 55.90
N GLU A 245 31.20 8.05 56.45
CA GLU A 245 32.01 8.58 57.55
C GLU A 245 31.57 8.09 58.95
N ARG A 246 30.38 7.47 59.10
CA ARG A 246 29.89 6.99 60.40
C ARG A 246 30.29 5.55 60.76
N GLY A 247 31.05 4.85 59.92
CA GLY A 247 31.38 3.42 60.10
C GLY A 247 32.81 3.10 60.52
N ARG A 248 33.68 4.08 60.80
CA ARG A 248 35.13 3.83 61.03
C ARG A 248 35.68 4.27 62.38
N VAL A 249 34.84 4.68 63.33
CA VAL A 249 35.25 5.13 64.67
C VAL A 249 34.51 4.35 65.77
N SER A 250 34.76 3.04 65.91
CA SER A 250 34.45 2.30 67.15
C SER A 250 35.17 0.95 67.27
N ALA A 251 36.44 0.87 66.90
CA ALA A 251 37.21 -0.37 67.09
C ALA A 251 38.69 -0.10 67.38
N THR A 252 38.99 0.68 68.42
CA THR A 252 40.26 0.67 69.14
C THR A 252 40.09 1.46 70.44
N GLU A 253 39.76 0.76 71.53
CA GLU A 253 40.18 1.05 72.91
C GLU A 253 39.36 0.18 73.88
N THR A 254 39.96 -0.92 74.34
CA THR A 254 39.86 -1.49 75.70
C THR A 254 40.90 -2.59 75.80
N GLU A 255 42.05 -2.25 76.37
CA GLU A 255 42.77 -3.12 77.31
C GLU A 255 42.00 -3.14 78.65
#